data_AF-A0A7C6ITE8-F1
#
_entry.id   AF-A0A7C6ITE8-F1
#
_cell.length_a   1.000
_cell.length_b   1.000
_cell.length_c   1.000
_cell.angle_alpha   90.00
_cell.angle_beta   90.00
_cell.angle_gamma   90.00
#
_symmetry.space_group_name_H-M   'P 1'
#
loop_
_entity.id
_entity.type
_entity.pdbx_description
1 polymer ?
#
loop_
_entity_poly.entity_id
_entity_poly.type
_entity_poly.pdbx_seq_one_letter_code
_entity_poly.pdbx_strand_id
1 'polypeptide(L)'
;MKGVQKRMAEREKKASKSGRIIILAIILAVVFAVFLTDLGGIKTQLLSFFGGEDAEEVDYEAMEQALLEKESELESKLEEIKQYENRLNNKERELREMESQLELFEMELEQQKLEFEGLQTEFEQLTKMYSKMEPDKAAEILENMEDQQLVIRILTGIKEAVAAEILSYMDSETAARLTMEMAP
;
A
#
# COMPACT_ATOMS: atom_id res chain seq x y z
N MET A 1 14.17 -20.28 -6.92
CA MET A 1 13.03 -21.21 -7.17
C MET A 1 11.75 -20.53 -7.70
N LYS A 2 11.41 -19.28 -7.29
CA LYS A 2 10.18 -18.57 -7.73
C LYS A 2 10.11 -18.25 -9.25
N GLY A 3 11.24 -18.03 -9.91
CA GLY A 3 11.29 -17.71 -11.36
C GLY A 3 10.99 -18.90 -12.29
N VAL A 4 11.20 -20.14 -11.85
CA VAL A 4 10.94 -21.34 -12.65
C VAL A 4 9.44 -21.69 -12.62
N GLN A 5 8.79 -21.55 -11.46
CA GLN A 5 7.35 -21.80 -11.32
C GLN A 5 6.49 -20.78 -12.09
N LYS A 6 6.89 -19.50 -12.14
CA LYS A 6 6.20 -18.46 -12.93
C LYS A 6 6.25 -18.75 -14.44
N ARG A 7 7.40 -19.20 -14.94
CA ARG A 7 7.59 -19.58 -16.35
C ARG A 7 6.85 -20.87 -16.75
N MET A 8 6.65 -21.80 -15.82
CA MET A 8 5.86 -23.02 -16.03
C MET A 8 4.36 -22.70 -16.11
N ALA A 9 3.83 -21.87 -15.20
CA ALA A 9 2.42 -21.46 -15.17
C ALA A 9 2.02 -20.58 -16.38
N GLU A 10 2.92 -19.73 -16.88
CA GLU A 10 2.69 -18.96 -18.11
C GLU A 10 2.70 -19.85 -19.37
N ARG A 11 3.52 -20.92 -19.40
CA ARG A 11 3.56 -21.87 -20.52
C ARG A 11 2.31 -22.75 -20.59
N GLU A 12 1.75 -23.20 -19.47
CA GLU A 12 0.50 -23.97 -19.44
C GLU A 12 -0.72 -23.13 -19.89
N LYS A 13 -0.84 -21.88 -19.41
CA LYS A 13 -1.94 -21.00 -19.82
C LYS A 13 -1.88 -20.62 -21.31
N LYS A 14 -0.67 -20.42 -21.85
CA LYS A 14 -0.46 -20.11 -23.27
C LYS A 14 -0.72 -21.33 -24.15
N ALA A 15 -0.31 -22.54 -23.72
CA ALA A 15 -0.58 -23.78 -24.45
C ALA A 15 -2.08 -24.12 -24.57
N SER A 16 -2.87 -23.88 -23.51
CA SER A 16 -4.32 -24.13 -23.50
C SER A 16 -5.12 -23.19 -24.42
N LYS A 17 -4.77 -21.89 -24.47
CA LYS A 17 -5.40 -20.93 -25.41
C LYS A 17 -5.01 -21.22 -26.86
N SER A 18 -3.73 -21.52 -27.14
CA SER A 18 -3.28 -21.82 -28.50
C SER A 18 -3.91 -23.07 -29.08
N GLY A 19 -4.08 -24.13 -28.26
CA GLY A 19 -4.73 -25.37 -28.71
C GLY A 19 -6.19 -25.18 -29.13
N ARG A 20 -6.95 -24.36 -28.38
CA ARG A 20 -8.35 -24.05 -28.72
C ARG A 20 -8.49 -23.22 -29.99
N ILE A 21 -7.58 -22.29 -30.24
CA ILE A 21 -7.58 -21.47 -31.47
C ILE A 21 -7.25 -22.35 -32.69
N ILE A 22 -6.30 -23.28 -32.56
CA ILE A 22 -5.95 -24.21 -33.64
C ILE A 22 -7.11 -25.16 -33.95
N ILE A 23 -7.79 -25.69 -32.93
CA ILE A 23 -8.95 -26.57 -33.11
C ILE A 23 -10.11 -25.82 -33.78
N LEU A 24 -10.40 -24.58 -33.36
CA LEU A 24 -11.43 -23.75 -34.00
C LEU A 24 -11.07 -23.40 -35.45
N ALA A 25 -9.80 -23.08 -35.73
CA ALA A 25 -9.34 -22.80 -37.09
C ALA A 25 -9.43 -24.04 -38.01
N ILE A 26 -9.14 -25.23 -37.48
CA ILE A 26 -9.31 -26.49 -38.22
C ILE A 26 -10.78 -26.78 -38.48
N ILE A 27 -11.67 -26.59 -37.48
CA ILE A 27 -13.11 -26.76 -37.66
C ILE A 27 -13.63 -25.77 -38.72
N LEU A 28 -13.21 -24.50 -38.66
CA LEU A 28 -13.59 -23.48 -39.63
C LEU A 28 -13.10 -23.82 -41.05
N ALA A 29 -11.85 -24.29 -41.18
CA ALA A 29 -11.27 -24.69 -42.46
C ALA A 29 -11.95 -25.93 -43.05
N VAL A 30 -12.35 -26.90 -42.23
CA VAL A 30 -13.11 -28.08 -42.67
C VAL A 30 -14.51 -27.69 -43.11
N VAL A 31 -15.20 -26.82 -42.35
CA VAL A 31 -16.52 -26.29 -42.74
C VAL A 31 -16.42 -25.50 -44.05
N PHE A 32 -15.40 -24.66 -44.20
CA PHE A 32 -15.16 -23.89 -45.42
C PHE A 32 -14.81 -24.78 -46.63
N ALA A 33 -13.98 -25.81 -46.44
CA ALA A 33 -13.66 -26.76 -47.51
C ALA A 33 -14.87 -27.58 -47.96
N VAL A 34 -15.72 -28.00 -47.02
CA VAL A 34 -16.98 -28.70 -47.32
C VAL A 34 -17.97 -27.78 -48.05
N PHE A 35 -17.98 -26.48 -47.70
CA PHE A 35 -18.80 -25.47 -48.39
C PHE A 35 -18.37 -25.23 -49.84
N LEU A 36 -17.05 -25.29 -50.12
CA LEU A 36 -16.50 -25.09 -51.47
C LEU A 36 -16.63 -26.30 -52.40
N THR A 37 -16.63 -27.51 -51.86
CA THR A 37 -16.51 -28.75 -52.65
C THR A 37 -17.81 -29.56 -52.74
N ASP A 38 -18.85 -29.15 -52.02
CA ASP A 38 -20.19 -29.76 -51.99
C ASP A 38 -20.14 -31.29 -51.78
N LEU A 39 -19.23 -31.75 -50.91
CA LEU A 39 -19.03 -33.17 -50.62
C LEU A 39 -20.25 -33.76 -49.89
N GLY A 40 -20.95 -34.68 -50.55
CA GLY A 40 -21.88 -35.61 -49.90
C GLY A 40 -23.24 -35.03 -49.49
N GLY A 41 -23.70 -33.91 -50.08
CA GLY A 41 -25.01 -33.33 -49.77
C GLY A 41 -25.11 -32.71 -48.38
N ILE A 42 -23.99 -32.50 -47.71
CA ILE A 42 -23.93 -31.89 -46.39
C ILE A 42 -24.38 -30.42 -46.45
N LYS A 43 -24.21 -29.73 -47.59
CA LYS A 43 -24.71 -28.36 -47.81
C LYS A 43 -26.23 -28.27 -47.69
N THR A 44 -26.97 -29.21 -48.29
CA THR A 44 -28.44 -29.24 -48.22
C THR A 44 -28.94 -29.70 -46.85
N GLN A 45 -28.21 -30.61 -46.19
CA GLN A 45 -28.55 -31.05 -44.84
C GLN A 45 -28.17 -30.03 -43.75
N LEU A 46 -27.13 -29.22 -43.96
CA LEU A 46 -26.80 -28.06 -43.13
C LEU A 46 -27.84 -26.95 -43.32
N LEU A 47 -28.26 -26.69 -44.57
CA LEU A 47 -29.33 -25.75 -44.87
C LEU A 47 -30.62 -26.17 -44.15
N SER A 48 -31.02 -27.44 -44.18
CA SER A 48 -32.22 -27.89 -43.47
C SER A 48 -32.07 -27.92 -41.94
N PHE A 49 -30.87 -28.21 -41.40
CA PHE A 49 -30.59 -28.08 -39.96
C PHE A 49 -30.63 -26.63 -39.46
N PHE A 50 -30.29 -25.67 -40.31
CA PHE A 50 -30.38 -24.22 -40.02
C PHE A 50 -31.68 -23.58 -40.55
N GLY A 51 -32.67 -24.37 -40.98
CA GLY A 51 -34.02 -23.89 -41.31
C GLY A 51 -34.25 -23.42 -42.75
N GLY A 52 -33.48 -23.89 -43.72
CA GLY A 52 -33.57 -23.55 -45.13
C GLY A 52 -34.55 -24.41 -45.92
N GLU A 53 -35.85 -24.23 -45.68
CA GLU A 53 -36.90 -24.50 -46.70
C GLU A 53 -37.57 -23.20 -47.18
N ASP A 54 -37.35 -22.09 -46.47
CA ASP A 54 -37.50 -20.71 -46.93
C ASP A 54 -36.15 -20.02 -46.72
N ALA A 55 -35.28 -20.05 -47.72
CA ALA A 55 -34.10 -19.17 -47.73
C ALA A 55 -34.61 -17.75 -47.96
N GLU A 56 -34.97 -17.09 -46.85
CA GLU A 56 -35.18 -15.65 -46.78
C GLU A 56 -33.96 -14.99 -47.44
N GLU A 57 -34.21 -14.19 -48.47
CA GLU A 57 -33.17 -13.49 -49.22
C GLU A 57 -32.32 -12.73 -48.21
N VAL A 58 -31.07 -13.18 -47.99
CA VAL A 58 -30.20 -12.60 -46.97
C VAL A 58 -30.06 -11.12 -47.31
N ASP A 59 -30.64 -10.27 -46.46
CA ASP A 59 -30.52 -8.83 -46.60
C ASP A 59 -29.08 -8.44 -46.25
N TYR A 60 -28.24 -8.44 -47.27
CA TYR A 60 -26.84 -8.09 -47.17
C TYR A 60 -26.65 -6.66 -46.64
N GLU A 61 -27.59 -5.75 -46.91
CA GLU A 61 -27.54 -4.38 -46.40
C GLU A 61 -27.82 -4.34 -44.89
N ALA A 62 -28.82 -5.09 -44.40
CA ALA A 62 -29.09 -5.20 -42.96
C ALA A 62 -27.93 -5.86 -42.19
N MET A 63 -27.29 -6.88 -42.77
CA MET A 63 -26.14 -7.54 -42.16
C MET A 63 -24.90 -6.63 -42.15
N GLU A 64 -24.66 -5.85 -43.21
CA GLU A 64 -23.59 -4.85 -43.26
C GLU A 64 -23.79 -3.74 -42.21
N GLN A 65 -25.03 -3.24 -42.05
CA GLN A 65 -25.36 -2.26 -41.02
C GLN A 65 -25.14 -2.81 -39.60
N ALA A 66 -25.57 -4.04 -39.33
CA ALA A 66 -25.34 -4.70 -38.04
C ALA A 66 -23.85 -4.90 -37.75
N LEU A 67 -23.04 -5.18 -38.78
CA LEU A 67 -21.58 -5.30 -38.63
C LEU A 67 -20.94 -3.95 -38.28
N LEU A 68 -21.32 -2.88 -38.99
CA LEU A 68 -20.85 -1.52 -38.72
C LEU A 68 -21.21 -1.05 -37.30
N GLU A 69 -22.43 -1.34 -36.84
CA GLU A 69 -22.86 -1.03 -35.47
C GLU A 69 -22.01 -1.79 -34.44
N LYS A 70 -21.73 -3.07 -34.68
CA LYS A 70 -20.88 -3.89 -33.80
C LYS A 70 -19.42 -3.43 -33.79
N GLU A 71 -18.88 -3.02 -34.93
CA GLU A 71 -17.54 -2.45 -35.02
C GLU A 71 -17.44 -1.14 -34.22
N SER A 72 -18.44 -0.27 -34.34
CA SER A 72 -18.51 0.97 -33.55
C SER A 72 -18.63 0.70 -32.05
N GLU A 73 -19.45 -0.27 -31.65
CA GLU A 73 -19.58 -0.69 -30.24
C GLU A 73 -18.26 -1.24 -29.69
N LEU A 74 -17.54 -2.05 -30.49
CA LEU A 74 -16.23 -2.60 -30.11
C LEU A 74 -15.18 -1.49 -29.97
N GLU A 75 -15.15 -0.54 -30.89
CA GLU A 75 -14.24 0.61 -30.82
C GLU A 75 -14.50 1.44 -29.55
N SER A 76 -15.77 1.71 -29.24
CA SER A 76 -16.16 2.40 -28.01
C SER A 76 -15.69 1.66 -26.75
N LYS A 77 -15.89 0.33 -26.69
CA LYS A 77 -15.43 -0.50 -25.56
C LYS A 77 -13.91 -0.54 -25.45
N LEU A 78 -13.19 -0.58 -26.56
CA LEU A 78 -11.72 -0.55 -26.55
C LEU A 78 -11.19 0.76 -25.98
N GLU A 79 -11.80 1.89 -26.33
CA GLU A 79 -11.44 3.18 -25.77
C GLU A 79 -11.78 3.26 -24.27
N GLU A 80 -12.93 2.72 -23.85
CA GLU A 80 -13.30 2.64 -22.43
C GLU A 80 -12.30 1.79 -21.62
N ILE A 81 -11.91 0.61 -22.14
CA ILE A 81 -10.90 -0.26 -21.52
C ILE A 81 -9.58 0.49 -21.38
N LYS A 82 -9.13 1.19 -22.42
CA LYS A 82 -7.89 1.97 -22.41
C LYS A 82 -7.94 3.08 -21.35
N GLN A 83 -9.09 3.74 -21.18
CA GLN A 83 -9.28 4.73 -20.14
C GLN A 83 -9.22 4.11 -18.73
N TYR A 84 -9.84 2.94 -18.53
CA TYR A 84 -9.74 2.22 -17.26
C TYR A 84 -8.31 1.77 -16.96
N GLU A 85 -7.57 1.25 -17.94
CA GLU A 85 -6.17 0.87 -17.78
C GLU A 85 -5.31 2.06 -17.34
N ASN A 86 -5.50 3.22 -17.97
CA ASN A 86 -4.80 4.45 -17.59
C ASN A 86 -5.15 4.89 -16.15
N ARG A 87 -6.44 4.84 -15.78
CA ARG A 87 -6.89 5.17 -14.42
C ARG A 87 -6.31 4.21 -13.39
N LEU A 88 -6.30 2.91 -13.69
CA LEU A 88 -5.76 1.89 -12.82
C LEU A 88 -4.26 2.08 -12.62
N ASN A 89 -3.52 2.31 -13.71
CA ASN A 89 -2.07 2.56 -13.63
C ASN A 89 -1.74 3.80 -12.78
N ASN A 90 -2.51 4.88 -12.94
CA ASN A 90 -2.36 6.08 -12.11
C ASN A 90 -2.63 5.80 -10.63
N LYS A 91 -3.72 5.07 -10.31
CA LYS A 91 -4.04 4.68 -8.93
C LYS A 91 -2.98 3.76 -8.34
N GLU A 92 -2.44 2.82 -9.11
CA GLU A 92 -1.35 1.96 -8.65
C GLU A 92 -0.07 2.75 -8.37
N ARG A 93 0.21 3.79 -9.15
CA ARG A 93 1.35 4.68 -8.91
C ARG A 93 1.15 5.50 -7.64
N GLU A 94 -0.03 6.07 -7.45
CA GLU A 94 -0.41 6.82 -6.25
C GLU A 94 -0.35 5.93 -5.00
N LEU A 95 -0.88 4.71 -5.07
CA LEU A 95 -0.80 3.74 -3.98
C LEU A 95 0.64 3.41 -3.60
N ARG A 96 1.50 3.14 -4.58
CA ARG A 96 2.93 2.88 -4.30
C ARG A 96 3.63 4.06 -3.65
N GLU A 97 3.27 5.28 -4.06
CA GLU A 97 3.82 6.50 -3.47
C GLU A 97 3.36 6.69 -2.02
N MET A 98 2.06 6.47 -1.75
CA MET A 98 1.51 6.48 -0.39
C MET A 98 2.12 5.39 0.49
N GLU A 99 2.28 4.17 -0.02
CA GLU A 99 2.93 3.07 0.70
C GLU A 99 4.38 3.44 1.09
N SER A 100 5.14 4.03 0.17
CA SER A 100 6.51 4.49 0.47
C SER A 100 6.54 5.63 1.51
N GLN A 101 5.59 6.56 1.46
CA GLN A 101 5.51 7.63 2.47
C GLN A 101 5.14 7.09 3.85
N LEU A 102 4.24 6.11 3.89
CA LEU A 102 3.82 5.47 5.14
C LEU A 102 4.96 4.69 5.78
N GLU A 103 5.76 3.96 4.98
CA GLU A 103 6.97 3.29 5.47
C GLU A 103 7.98 4.29 6.07
N LEU A 104 8.22 5.43 5.41
CA LEU A 104 9.10 6.47 5.94
C LEU A 104 8.57 7.06 7.25
N PHE A 105 7.26 7.32 7.32
CA PHE A 105 6.63 7.86 8.52
C PHE A 105 6.69 6.87 9.70
N GLU A 106 6.47 5.58 9.44
CA GLU A 106 6.62 4.52 10.45
C GLU A 106 8.06 4.44 10.97
N MET A 107 9.06 4.54 10.09
CA MET A 107 10.47 4.57 10.50
C MET A 107 10.80 5.79 11.36
N GLU A 108 10.32 6.98 10.99
CA GLU A 108 10.54 8.21 11.76
C GLU A 108 9.86 8.14 13.13
N LEU A 109 8.63 7.62 13.18
CA LEU A 109 7.90 7.43 14.43
C LEU A 109 8.64 6.47 15.39
N GLU A 110 9.13 5.35 14.86
CA GLU A 110 9.88 4.39 15.68
C GLU A 110 11.19 4.99 16.18
N GLN A 111 11.88 5.77 15.35
CA GLN A 111 13.09 6.48 15.78
C GLN A 111 12.78 7.47 16.91
N GLN A 112 11.76 8.32 16.75
CA GLN A 112 11.37 9.29 17.78
C GLN A 112 10.96 8.58 19.08
N LYS A 113 10.29 7.44 18.98
CA LYS A 113 9.92 6.63 20.14
C LYS A 113 11.15 6.08 20.87
N LEU A 114 12.12 5.53 20.14
CA LEU A 114 13.38 5.05 20.73
C LEU A 114 14.18 6.19 21.39
N GLU A 115 14.22 7.36 20.75
CA GLU A 115 14.85 8.56 21.33
C GLU A 115 14.15 9.00 22.61
N PHE A 116 12.81 9.03 22.61
CA PHE A 116 12.02 9.35 23.80
C PHE A 116 12.21 8.34 24.94
N GLU A 117 12.18 7.04 24.64
CA GLU A 117 12.44 5.98 25.63
C GLU A 117 13.87 6.07 26.21
N GLY A 118 14.85 6.42 25.37
CA GLY A 118 16.23 6.68 25.79
C GLY A 118 16.30 7.87 26.76
N LEU A 119 15.72 9.01 26.39
CA LEU A 119 15.67 10.20 27.24
C LEU A 119 14.93 9.95 28.55
N GLN A 120 13.85 9.17 28.54
CA GLN A 120 13.12 8.79 29.74
C GLN A 120 13.99 7.91 30.65
N THR A 121 14.70 6.94 30.08
CA THR A 121 15.60 6.04 30.82
C THR A 121 16.76 6.82 31.46
N GLU A 122 17.39 7.73 30.72
CA GLU A 122 18.45 8.60 31.25
C GLU A 122 17.93 9.49 32.38
N PHE A 123 16.74 10.06 32.20
CA PHE A 123 16.10 10.89 33.22
C PHE A 123 15.75 10.09 34.50
N GLU A 124 15.25 8.87 34.37
CA GLU A 124 15.00 7.96 35.49
C GLU A 124 16.30 7.59 36.24
N GLN A 125 17.41 7.46 35.53
CA GLN A 125 18.71 7.22 36.16
C GLN A 125 19.19 8.44 36.93
N LEU A 126 19.05 9.64 36.37
CA LEU A 126 19.41 10.90 37.04
C LEU A 126 18.59 11.11 38.32
N THR A 127 17.26 11.01 38.23
CA THR A 127 16.37 11.15 39.40
C THR A 127 16.69 10.12 40.47
N LYS A 128 16.94 8.85 40.10
CA LYS A 128 17.35 7.80 41.05
C LYS A 128 18.71 8.07 41.69
N MET A 129 19.66 8.64 40.96
CA MET A 129 20.99 8.99 41.47
C MET A 129 20.88 10.11 42.51
N TYR A 130 20.22 11.23 42.17
CA TYR A 130 20.05 12.36 43.08
C TYR A 130 19.13 12.03 44.26
N SER A 131 18.12 11.18 44.09
CA SER A 131 17.26 10.71 45.19
C SER A 131 18.00 9.86 46.23
N LYS A 132 19.18 9.32 45.90
CA LYS A 132 20.01 8.52 46.82
C LYS A 132 21.26 9.26 47.30
N MET A 133 21.49 10.46 46.77
CA MET A 133 22.63 11.28 47.13
C MET A 133 22.32 12.00 48.44
N GLU A 134 23.35 12.27 49.24
CA GLU A 134 23.20 13.10 50.44
C GLU A 134 22.66 14.49 50.03
N PRO A 135 21.62 15.03 50.71
CA PRO A 135 20.91 16.23 50.25
C PRO A 135 21.79 17.48 50.11
N ASP A 136 22.75 17.66 50.99
CA ASP A 136 23.70 18.80 50.96
C ASP A 136 24.62 18.73 49.74
N LYS A 137 25.08 17.52 49.38
CA LYS A 137 25.90 17.28 48.18
C LYS A 137 25.11 17.39 46.89
N ALA A 138 23.86 16.90 46.89
CA ALA A 138 22.97 17.10 45.76
C ALA A 138 22.69 18.59 45.52
N ALA A 139 22.47 19.37 46.58
CA ALA A 139 22.29 20.82 46.48
C ALA A 139 23.53 21.50 45.85
N GLU A 140 24.73 21.24 46.39
CA GLU A 140 25.99 21.79 45.88
C GLU A 140 26.18 21.51 44.37
N ILE A 141 25.86 20.29 43.91
CA ILE A 141 26.00 19.93 42.49
C ILE A 141 24.93 20.60 41.62
N LEU A 142 23.66 20.55 42.05
CA LEU A 142 22.54 21.07 41.27
C LEU A 142 22.54 22.59 41.15
N GLU A 143 23.03 23.32 42.16
CA GLU A 143 23.19 24.78 42.08
C GLU A 143 24.20 25.23 41.04
N ASN A 144 25.27 24.44 40.87
CA ASN A 144 26.33 24.71 39.91
C ASN A 144 25.99 24.20 38.49
N MET A 145 24.81 23.61 38.28
CA MET A 145 24.38 23.13 36.98
C MET A 145 23.85 24.27 36.12
N GLU A 146 24.43 24.44 34.93
CA GLU A 146 24.03 25.49 33.98
C GLU A 146 22.61 25.29 33.46
N ASP A 147 22.20 24.03 33.24
CA ASP A 147 20.87 23.67 32.76
C ASP A 147 19.85 23.68 33.91
N GLN A 148 19.29 24.85 34.18
CA GLN A 148 18.26 25.04 35.21
C GLN A 148 16.99 24.20 34.92
N GLN A 149 16.66 23.96 33.65
CA GLN A 149 15.48 23.15 33.29
C GLN A 149 15.71 21.68 33.64
N LEU A 150 16.92 21.17 33.46
CA LEU A 150 17.28 19.83 33.93
C LEU A 150 17.21 19.74 35.46
N VAL A 151 17.68 20.76 36.19
CA VAL A 151 17.58 20.80 37.67
C VAL A 151 16.12 20.72 38.11
N ILE A 152 15.24 21.53 37.53
CA ILE A 152 13.79 21.53 37.80
C ILE A 152 13.19 20.15 37.51
N ARG A 153 13.52 19.56 36.37
CA ARG A 153 13.05 18.21 36.03
C ARG A 153 13.54 17.17 37.04
N ILE A 154 14.81 17.21 37.45
CA ILE A 154 15.33 16.28 38.46
C ILE A 154 14.59 16.44 39.79
N LEU A 155 14.44 17.67 40.29
CA LEU A 155 13.78 17.96 41.57
C LEU A 155 12.29 17.59 41.55
N THR A 156 11.59 17.79 40.44
CA THR A 156 10.19 17.35 40.26
C THR A 156 10.05 15.85 40.07
N GLY A 157 11.10 15.18 39.57
CA GLY A 157 11.13 13.74 39.32
C GLY A 157 11.50 12.87 40.53
N ILE A 158 11.93 13.46 41.64
CA ILE A 158 12.24 12.74 42.89
C ILE A 158 11.14 12.92 43.94
N LYS A 159 11.24 12.23 45.08
CA LYS A 159 10.25 12.35 46.16
C LYS A 159 10.27 13.77 46.74
N GLU A 160 9.09 14.34 46.95
CA GLU A 160 8.91 15.71 47.48
C GLU A 160 9.73 15.98 48.74
N ALA A 161 9.78 15.04 49.68
CA ALA A 161 10.57 15.19 50.90
C ALA A 161 12.08 15.34 50.61
N VAL A 162 12.61 14.57 49.67
CA VAL A 162 14.04 14.64 49.29
C VAL A 162 14.30 15.94 48.53
N ALA A 163 13.41 16.34 47.62
CA ALA A 163 13.52 17.62 46.93
C ALA A 163 13.49 18.81 47.91
N ALA A 164 12.62 18.78 48.93
CA ALA A 164 12.55 19.80 49.95
C ALA A 164 13.82 19.88 50.80
N GLU A 165 14.40 18.74 51.17
CA GLU A 165 15.69 18.68 51.86
C GLU A 165 16.81 19.28 50.99
N ILE A 166 16.91 18.89 49.72
CA ILE A 166 17.88 19.46 48.78
C ILE A 166 17.73 20.97 48.66
N LEU A 167 16.51 21.48 48.42
CA LEU A 167 16.22 22.91 48.33
C LEU A 167 16.58 23.66 49.62
N SER A 168 16.48 23.02 50.79
CA SER A 168 16.84 23.64 52.07
C SER A 168 18.35 23.86 52.26
N TYR A 169 19.18 23.14 51.51
CA TYR A 169 20.63 23.29 51.48
C TYR A 169 21.13 24.25 50.38
N MET A 170 20.23 24.71 49.51
CA MET A 170 20.53 25.69 48.48
C MET A 170 20.51 27.13 49.02
N ASP A 171 21.14 28.06 48.30
CA ASP A 171 20.98 29.49 48.49
C ASP A 171 19.50 29.88 48.36
N SER A 172 19.08 30.77 49.26
CA SER A 172 17.67 31.17 49.37
C SER A 172 17.10 31.78 48.09
N GLU A 173 17.91 32.50 47.30
CA GLU A 173 17.48 33.09 46.05
C GLU A 173 17.31 32.02 44.96
N THR A 174 18.26 31.08 44.87
CA THR A 174 18.20 29.95 43.94
C THR A 174 17.01 29.03 44.25
N ALA A 175 16.82 28.65 45.52
CA ALA A 175 15.70 27.80 45.94
C ALA A 175 14.34 28.45 45.63
N ALA A 176 14.20 29.77 45.90
CA ALA A 176 12.99 30.51 45.59
C ALA A 176 12.71 30.57 44.08
N ARG A 177 13.74 30.82 43.26
CA ARG A 177 13.63 30.83 41.80
C ARG A 177 13.18 29.48 41.25
N LEU A 178 13.86 28.39 41.64
CA LEU A 178 13.51 27.04 41.19
C LEU A 178 12.10 26.64 41.61
N THR A 179 11.69 26.96 42.84
CA THR A 179 10.33 26.69 43.33
C THR A 179 9.28 27.45 42.53
N MET A 180 9.56 28.69 42.11
CA MET A 180 8.65 29.48 41.29
C MET A 180 8.49 28.91 39.88
N GLU A 181 9.58 28.41 39.28
CA GLU A 181 9.54 27.76 37.97
C GLU A 181 8.91 26.36 37.99
N MET A 182 8.90 25.70 39.16
CA MET A 182 8.21 24.42 39.38
C MET A 182 6.70 24.56 39.57
N ALA A 183 6.20 25.76 39.87
CA ALA A 183 4.78 25.99 40.09
C ALA A 183 3.99 25.79 38.78
N PRO A 184 2.78 25.21 38.84
CA PRO A 184 1.93 24.97 37.68
C PRO A 184 1.45 26.25 36.98
#